data_AF-A0A7S3SA38-F1
#
_entry.id   AF-A0A7S3SA38-F1
#
_cell.length_a   1.000
_cell.length_b   1.000
_cell.length_c   1.000
_cell.angle_alpha   90.00
_cell.angle_beta   90.00
_cell.angle_gamma   90.00
#
_symmetry.space_group_name_H-M   'P 1'
#
loop_
_entity.id
_entity.type
_entity.pdbx_description
1 polymer ?
#
loop_
_entity_poly.entity_id
_entity_poly.type
_entity_poly.pdbx_seq_one_letter_code
_entity_poly.pdbx_strand_id
1 'polypeptide(L)'
;RTTHASFPMLQADKQVLLAGVKRNALELRQKELDFNVERFTNLATQASVIAGFSFESLVELEVPEETNWILSSTYFVFGSSAMALSLYCLVISSFACVFGHRLALQGPHGSLERAVQIMVAHRVHIFAVGGASLACLVVAGKL
;
A
#
# COMPACT_ATOMS: atom_id res chain seq x y z
N ARG A 1 17.28 55.49 -21.27
CA ARG A 1 17.75 54.88 -20.00
C ARG A 1 17.62 53.37 -20.14
N THR A 2 18.58 52.75 -20.81
CA THR A 2 18.63 51.30 -21.02
C THR A 2 19.07 50.66 -19.71
N THR A 3 18.14 49.98 -19.05
CA THR A 3 18.44 49.15 -17.88
C THR A 3 19.25 47.96 -18.35
N HIS A 4 20.58 48.08 -18.34
CA HIS A 4 21.46 46.92 -18.41
C HIS A 4 21.10 46.02 -17.22
N ALA A 5 20.45 44.89 -17.49
CA ALA A 5 20.24 43.86 -16.48
C ALA A 5 21.61 43.48 -15.92
N SER A 6 21.87 43.85 -14.68
CA SER A 6 23.13 43.57 -14.01
C SER A 6 23.28 42.06 -13.90
N PHE A 7 24.39 41.47 -14.38
CA PHE A 7 24.70 40.02 -14.28
C PHE A 7 24.30 39.36 -12.94
N PRO A 8 24.53 39.97 -11.76
CA PRO A 8 24.06 39.43 -10.48
C PRO A 8 22.53 39.27 -10.38
N MET A 9 21.76 40.14 -11.00
CA MET A 9 20.28 40.10 -11.01
C MET A 9 19.76 38.93 -11.87
N LEU A 10 20.39 38.67 -13.03
CA LEU A 10 20.05 37.53 -13.89
C LEU A 10 20.39 36.19 -13.22
N GLN A 11 21.49 36.15 -12.48
CA GLN A 11 21.90 34.97 -11.72
C GLN A 11 20.94 34.70 -10.54
N ALA A 12 20.44 35.74 -9.89
CA ALA A 12 19.42 35.62 -8.85
C ALA A 12 18.09 35.10 -9.42
N ASP A 13 17.62 35.64 -10.56
CA ASP A 13 16.39 35.17 -11.22
C ASP A 13 16.50 33.68 -11.60
N LYS A 14 17.67 33.25 -12.10
CA LYS A 14 17.95 31.83 -12.37
C LYS A 14 17.88 30.99 -11.10
N GLN A 15 18.43 31.47 -9.98
CA GLN A 15 18.39 30.75 -8.71
C GLN A 15 16.97 30.63 -8.16
N VAL A 16 16.17 31.70 -8.26
CA VAL A 16 14.75 31.70 -7.87
C VAL A 16 13.97 30.69 -8.72
N LEU A 17 14.19 30.68 -10.04
CA LEU A 17 13.54 29.72 -10.93
C LEU A 17 13.92 28.28 -10.60
N LEU A 18 15.22 28.00 -10.40
CA LEU A 18 15.70 26.67 -10.01
C LEU A 18 15.16 26.23 -8.65
N ALA A 19 15.06 27.14 -7.68
CA ALA A 19 14.45 26.86 -6.39
C ALA A 19 12.95 26.54 -6.54
N GLY A 20 12.24 27.28 -7.39
CA GLY A 20 10.83 27.02 -7.72
C GLY A 20 10.61 25.64 -8.34
N VAL A 21 11.43 25.26 -9.32
CA VAL A 21 11.36 23.92 -9.94
C VAL A 21 11.63 22.82 -8.92
N LYS A 22 12.65 22.98 -8.07
CA LYS A 22 12.95 22.01 -7.00
C LYS A 22 11.81 21.88 -6.00
N ARG A 23 11.17 22.99 -5.64
CA ARG A 23 10.00 22.98 -4.75
C ARG A 23 8.82 22.24 -5.38
N ASN A 24 8.49 22.54 -6.63
CA ASN A 24 7.40 21.87 -7.35
C ASN A 24 7.64 20.35 -7.47
N ALA A 25 8.89 19.93 -7.69
CA ALA A 25 9.24 18.52 -7.72
C ALA A 25 9.04 17.84 -6.36
N LEU A 26 9.41 18.50 -5.25
CA LEU A 26 9.16 17.98 -3.90
C LEU A 26 7.66 17.90 -3.59
N GLU A 27 6.88 18.92 -3.95
CA GLU A 27 5.43 18.92 -3.77
C GLU A 27 4.76 17.79 -4.57
N LEU A 28 5.25 17.50 -5.77
CA LEU A 28 4.77 16.36 -6.56
C LEU A 28 5.08 15.03 -5.87
N ARG A 29 6.31 14.83 -5.38
CA ARG A 29 6.69 13.61 -4.65
C ARG A 29 5.90 13.43 -3.36
N GLN A 30 5.55 14.52 -2.67
CA GLN A 30 4.70 14.45 -1.49
C GLN A 30 3.30 13.95 -1.85
N LYS A 31 2.70 14.48 -2.92
CA LYS A 31 1.40 13.99 -3.41
C LYS A 31 1.45 12.52 -3.83
N GLU A 32 2.54 12.08 -4.44
CA GLU A 32 2.73 10.67 -4.79
C GLU A 32 2.81 9.78 -3.53
N LEU A 33 3.51 10.22 -2.49
CA LEU A 33 3.54 9.51 -1.22
C LEU A 33 2.14 9.39 -0.63
N ASP A 34 1.43 10.51 -0.51
CA ASP A 34 0.09 10.56 0.09
C ASP A 34 -0.88 9.65 -0.68
N PHE A 35 -0.83 9.66 -2.02
CA PHE A 35 -1.60 8.75 -2.86
C PHE A 35 -1.31 7.27 -2.59
N ASN A 36 -0.05 6.89 -2.41
CA ASN A 36 0.31 5.50 -2.11
C ASN A 36 -0.09 5.10 -0.69
N VAL A 37 0.00 6.02 0.29
CA VAL A 37 -0.44 5.78 1.67
C VAL A 37 -1.94 5.58 1.73
N GLU A 38 -2.72 6.44 1.07
CA GLU A 38 -4.17 6.32 0.99
C GLU A 38 -4.56 4.97 0.38
N ARG A 39 -3.90 4.58 -0.72
CA ARG A 39 -4.14 3.30 -1.38
C ARG A 39 -3.83 2.10 -0.47
N PHE A 40 -2.72 2.09 0.24
CA PHE A 40 -2.41 1.00 1.18
C PHE A 40 -3.32 0.98 2.40
N THR A 41 -3.77 2.14 2.86
CA THR A 41 -4.76 2.22 3.96
C THR A 41 -6.11 1.66 3.51
N ASN A 42 -6.57 2.00 2.31
CA ASN A 42 -7.78 1.42 1.73
C ASN A 42 -7.67 -0.11 1.57
N LEU A 43 -6.50 -0.60 1.15
CA LEU A 43 -6.23 -2.03 1.04
C LEU A 43 -6.20 -2.72 2.42
N ALA A 44 -5.64 -2.09 3.44
CA ALA A 44 -5.64 -2.59 4.81
C ALA A 44 -7.06 -2.75 5.35
N THR A 45 -7.92 -1.76 5.11
CA THR A 45 -9.35 -1.81 5.47
C THR A 45 -10.05 -2.98 4.79
N GLN A 46 -9.85 -3.14 3.47
CA GLN A 46 -10.44 -4.26 2.72
C GLN A 46 -9.93 -5.61 3.24
N ALA A 47 -8.63 -5.73 3.49
CA ALA A 47 -8.03 -6.94 4.03
C ALA A 47 -8.56 -7.30 5.42
N SER A 48 -8.82 -6.29 6.27
CA SER A 48 -9.46 -6.49 7.59
C SER A 48 -10.85 -7.10 7.47
N VAL A 49 -11.67 -6.59 6.54
CA VAL A 49 -13.02 -7.12 6.28
C VAL A 49 -12.95 -8.56 5.77
N ILE A 50 -12.06 -8.86 4.83
CA ILE A 50 -11.84 -10.22 4.30
C ILE A 50 -11.41 -11.17 5.41
N ALA A 51 -10.49 -10.75 6.28
CA ALA A 51 -10.03 -11.55 7.41
C ALA A 51 -11.19 -11.85 8.38
N GLY A 52 -12.03 -10.85 8.68
CA GLY A 52 -13.21 -11.01 9.52
C GLY A 52 -14.21 -12.01 8.95
N PHE A 53 -14.56 -11.90 7.67
CA PHE A 53 -15.46 -12.86 7.02
C PHE A 53 -14.86 -14.27 6.95
N SER A 54 -13.56 -14.38 6.69
CA SER A 54 -12.86 -15.68 6.69
C SER A 54 -12.90 -16.34 8.06
N PHE A 55 -12.70 -15.55 9.13
CA PHE A 55 -12.80 -16.03 10.50
C PHE A 55 -14.21 -16.48 10.86
N GLU A 56 -15.23 -15.66 10.57
CA GLU A 56 -16.63 -16.00 10.82
C GLU A 56 -17.01 -17.31 10.12
N SER A 57 -16.65 -17.44 8.84
CA SER A 57 -16.90 -18.64 8.05
C SER A 57 -16.26 -19.89 8.68
N LEU A 58 -15.04 -19.78 9.21
CA LEU A 58 -14.35 -20.91 9.83
C LEU A 58 -14.93 -21.32 11.19
N VAL A 59 -15.56 -20.38 11.91
CA VAL A 59 -16.07 -20.62 13.27
C VAL A 59 -17.54 -21.03 13.27
N GLU A 60 -18.37 -20.41 12.44
CA GLU A 60 -19.82 -20.62 12.45
C GLU A 60 -20.26 -21.82 11.60
N LEU A 61 -19.45 -22.22 10.59
CA LEU A 61 -19.85 -23.25 9.64
C LEU A 61 -19.54 -24.66 10.17
N GLU A 62 -20.57 -25.32 10.71
CA GLU A 62 -20.53 -26.73 11.08
C GLU A 62 -20.65 -27.63 9.83
N VAL A 63 -19.63 -28.45 9.57
CA VAL A 63 -19.63 -29.39 8.45
C VAL A 63 -20.42 -30.64 8.85
N PRO A 64 -21.51 -31.00 8.14
CA PRO A 64 -22.26 -32.23 8.42
C PRO A 64 -21.37 -33.47 8.27
N GLU A 65 -21.52 -34.45 9.17
CA GLU A 65 -20.69 -35.67 9.23
C GLU A 65 -20.72 -36.51 7.93
N GLU A 66 -21.74 -36.35 7.09
CA GLU A 66 -21.88 -37.06 5.81
C GLU A 66 -21.15 -36.39 4.62
N THR A 67 -20.41 -35.31 4.88
CA THR A 67 -19.70 -34.57 3.83
C THR A 67 -18.42 -35.29 3.39
N ASN A 68 -18.14 -35.28 2.08
CA ASN A 68 -16.88 -35.79 1.54
C ASN A 68 -15.67 -35.16 2.24
N TRP A 69 -14.76 -35.99 2.76
CA TRP A 69 -13.56 -35.56 3.48
C TRP A 69 -12.70 -34.56 2.69
N ILE A 70 -12.66 -34.72 1.35
CA ILE A 70 -11.93 -33.85 0.43
C ILE A 70 -12.50 -32.43 0.46
N LEU A 71 -13.83 -32.30 0.47
CA LEU A 71 -14.52 -31.01 0.44
C LEU A 71 -14.31 -30.25 1.75
N SER A 72 -14.47 -30.96 2.87
CA SER A 72 -14.24 -30.42 4.21
C SER A 72 -12.77 -29.98 4.41
N SER A 73 -11.80 -30.81 4.02
CA SER A 73 -10.39 -30.45 4.10
C SER A 73 -10.03 -29.27 3.21
N THR A 74 -10.59 -29.21 2.00
CA THR A 74 -10.37 -28.11 1.05
C THR A 74 -10.92 -26.80 1.63
N TYR A 75 -12.12 -26.81 2.21
CA TYR A 75 -12.71 -25.64 2.86
C TYR A 75 -11.80 -25.06 3.95
N PHE A 76 -11.32 -25.89 4.89
CA PHE A 76 -10.45 -25.43 5.98
C PHE A 76 -9.11 -24.90 5.47
N VAL A 77 -8.52 -25.52 4.45
CA VAL A 77 -7.24 -25.07 3.87
C VAL A 77 -7.40 -23.73 3.15
N PHE A 78 -8.44 -23.56 2.33
CA PHE A 78 -8.68 -22.31 1.60
C PHE A 78 -9.16 -21.18 2.52
N GLY A 79 -10.01 -21.48 3.50
CA GLY A 79 -10.47 -20.51 4.49
C GLY A 79 -9.35 -20.01 5.41
N SER A 80 -8.53 -20.91 5.95
CA SER A 80 -7.40 -20.53 6.81
C SER A 80 -6.30 -19.79 6.03
N SER A 81 -6.03 -20.18 4.78
CA SER A 81 -5.08 -19.45 3.93
C SER A 81 -5.59 -18.08 3.51
N ALA A 82 -6.89 -17.93 3.21
CA ALA A 82 -7.50 -16.62 2.97
C ALA A 82 -7.33 -15.68 4.18
N MET A 83 -7.59 -16.20 5.39
CA MET A 83 -7.40 -15.44 6.64
C MET A 83 -5.92 -15.07 6.86
N ALA A 84 -4.99 -16.02 6.69
CA ALA A 84 -3.57 -15.77 6.91
C ALA A 84 -3.01 -14.73 5.91
N LEU A 85 -3.35 -14.85 4.63
CA LEU A 85 -2.89 -13.94 3.58
C LEU A 85 -3.47 -12.53 3.74
N SER A 86 -4.74 -12.42 4.14
CA SER A 86 -5.38 -11.13 4.38
C SER A 86 -4.79 -10.41 5.60
N LEU A 87 -4.52 -11.13 6.71
CA LEU A 87 -3.82 -10.56 7.86
C LEU A 87 -2.39 -10.15 7.51
N TYR A 88 -1.65 -10.95 6.74
CA TYR A 88 -0.33 -10.58 6.26
C TYR A 88 -0.38 -9.28 5.43
N CYS A 89 -1.34 -9.17 4.49
CA CYS A 89 -1.54 -7.97 3.68
C CYS A 89 -1.85 -6.74 4.56
N LEU A 90 -2.72 -6.89 5.56
CA LEU A 90 -3.06 -5.82 6.52
C LEU A 90 -1.83 -5.33 7.28
N VAL A 91 -1.02 -6.25 7.81
CA VAL A 91 0.17 -5.91 8.59
C VAL A 91 1.23 -5.22 7.72
N ILE A 92 1.54 -5.77 6.55
CA ILE A 92 2.55 -5.19 5.66
C ILE A 92 2.13 -3.82 5.12
N SER A 93 0.85 -3.65 4.73
CA SER A 93 0.34 -2.35 4.30
C SER A 93 0.39 -1.31 5.42
N SER A 94 0.04 -1.70 6.65
CA SER A 94 0.13 -0.82 7.83
C SER A 94 1.57 -0.38 8.11
N PHE A 95 2.53 -1.32 8.08
CA PHE A 95 3.95 -0.98 8.23
C PHE A 95 4.45 -0.08 7.09
N ALA A 96 4.04 -0.34 5.85
CA ALA A 96 4.42 0.50 4.71
C ALA A 96 3.93 1.95 4.87
N CYS A 97 2.70 2.15 5.37
CA CYS A 97 2.18 3.49 5.66
C CYS A 97 2.98 4.21 6.76
N VAL A 98 3.24 3.53 7.88
CA VAL A 98 3.98 4.11 9.03
C VAL A 98 5.41 4.44 8.66
N PHE A 99 6.13 3.50 8.02
CA PHE A 99 7.51 3.74 7.61
C PHE A 99 7.61 4.74 6.46
N GLY A 100 6.66 4.73 5.52
CA GLY A 100 6.58 5.70 4.43
C GLY A 100 6.48 7.13 4.94
N HIS A 101 5.57 7.39 5.89
CA HIS A 101 5.46 8.69 6.56
C HIS A 101 6.72 9.06 7.34
N ARG A 102 7.28 8.12 8.10
CA ARG A 102 8.48 8.38 8.91
C ARG A 102 9.69 8.77 8.05
N LEU A 103 9.91 8.04 6.94
CA LEU A 103 10.99 8.35 5.99
C LEU A 103 10.77 9.70 5.31
N ALA A 104 9.52 10.05 4.97
CA ALA A 104 9.22 11.32 4.33
C ALA A 104 9.43 12.54 5.26
N LEU A 105 9.05 12.43 6.53
CA LEU A 105 9.09 13.56 7.48
C LEU A 105 10.42 13.71 8.21
N GLN A 106 11.10 12.61 8.54
CA GLN A 106 12.30 12.61 9.40
C GLN A 106 13.59 12.29 8.64
N GLY A 107 13.50 12.01 7.34
CA GLY A 107 14.64 11.59 6.58
C GLY A 107 15.54 12.74 6.08
N PRO A 108 16.83 12.46 5.80
CA PRO A 108 17.75 13.42 5.19
C PRO A 108 17.30 13.81 3.76
N HIS A 109 17.93 14.82 3.17
CA HIS A 109 17.59 15.28 1.81
C HIS A 109 17.50 14.11 0.81
N GLY A 110 16.40 14.04 0.05
CA GLY A 110 16.11 12.96 -0.90
C GLY A 110 15.37 11.75 -0.31
N SER A 111 15.13 11.72 1.00
CA SER A 111 14.41 10.62 1.66
C SER A 111 12.97 10.44 1.17
N LEU A 112 12.28 11.53 0.84
CA LEU A 112 10.93 11.49 0.27
C LEU A 112 10.88 10.66 -1.03
N GLU A 113 11.85 10.87 -1.93
CA GLU A 113 11.94 10.12 -3.18
C GLU A 113 12.21 8.64 -2.93
N ARG A 114 13.08 8.33 -1.96
CA ARG A 114 13.34 6.95 -1.54
C ARG A 114 12.10 6.28 -0.94
N ALA A 115 11.32 7.00 -0.13
CA ALA A 115 10.08 6.50 0.46
C ALA A 115 9.08 6.11 -0.63
N VAL A 116 8.86 7.00 -1.60
CA VAL A 116 7.98 6.74 -2.76
C VAL A 116 8.47 5.53 -3.57
N GLN A 117 9.78 5.46 -3.87
CA GLN A 117 10.34 4.32 -4.62
C GLN A 117 10.12 2.97 -3.93
N ILE A 118 10.31 2.91 -2.61
CA ILE A 118 10.10 1.67 -1.84
C ILE A 118 8.62 1.25 -1.86
N MET A 119 7.70 2.20 -1.67
CA MET A 119 6.26 1.94 -1.72
C MET A 119 5.82 1.46 -3.11
N VAL A 120 6.34 2.09 -4.16
CA VAL A 120 6.07 1.71 -5.55
C VAL A 120 6.63 0.32 -5.88
N ALA A 121 7.81 -0.03 -5.39
CA ALA A 121 8.40 -1.35 -5.62
C ALA A 121 7.59 -2.48 -4.97
N HIS A 122 7.08 -2.27 -3.75
CA HIS A 122 6.32 -3.29 -3.01
C HIS A 122 4.86 -3.39 -3.43
N ARG A 123 4.33 -2.41 -4.18
CA ARG A 123 2.90 -2.36 -4.55
C ARG A 123 2.40 -3.67 -5.18
N VAL A 124 3.12 -4.20 -6.17
CA VAL A 124 2.66 -5.36 -6.94
C VAL A 124 2.58 -6.59 -6.05
N HIS A 125 3.55 -6.76 -5.15
CA HIS A 125 3.56 -7.87 -4.21
C HIS A 125 2.37 -7.80 -3.24
N ILE A 126 2.13 -6.63 -2.63
CA ILE A 126 1.03 -6.45 -1.66
C ILE A 126 -0.33 -6.65 -2.36
N PHE A 127 -0.51 -6.10 -3.56
CA PHE A 127 -1.73 -6.31 -4.34
C PHE A 127 -1.92 -7.77 -4.78
N ALA A 128 -0.85 -8.48 -5.14
CA ALA A 128 -0.93 -9.89 -5.51
C ALA A 128 -1.36 -10.75 -4.32
N VAL A 129 -0.80 -10.51 -3.13
CA VAL A 129 -1.18 -11.23 -1.90
C VAL A 129 -2.62 -10.91 -1.49
N GLY A 130 -3.02 -9.64 -1.53
CA GLY A 130 -4.41 -9.22 -1.30
C GLY A 130 -5.38 -9.89 -2.27
N GLY A 131 -5.06 -9.89 -3.57
CA GLY A 131 -5.86 -10.57 -4.60
C GLY A 131 -5.93 -12.09 -4.41
N ALA A 132 -4.82 -12.73 -4.05
CA ALA A 132 -4.78 -14.16 -3.75
C ALA A 132 -5.66 -14.53 -2.54
N SER A 133 -5.66 -13.69 -1.49
CA SER A 133 -6.52 -13.89 -0.32
C SER A 133 -8.01 -13.85 -0.67
N LEU A 134 -8.40 -12.90 -1.53
CA LEU A 134 -9.77 -12.76 -2.01
C LEU A 134 -10.17 -13.95 -2.89
N ALA A 135 -9.28 -14.41 -3.77
CA ALA A 135 -9.50 -15.60 -4.59
C ALA A 135 -9.69 -16.85 -3.72
N CYS A 136 -8.87 -17.04 -2.68
CA CYS A 136 -9.01 -18.16 -1.74
C CYS A 136 -10.35 -18.10 -0.99
N LEU A 137 -10.77 -16.92 -0.53
CA LEU A 137 -12.06 -16.77 0.14
C LEU A 137 -13.23 -17.08 -0.79
N VAL A 138 -13.19 -16.62 -2.05
CA VAL A 138 -14.25 -16.90 -3.04
C VAL A 138 -14.32 -18.39 -3.36
N VAL A 139 -13.17 -19.08 -3.48
CA VAL A 139 -13.14 -20.54 -3.67
C VAL A 139 -13.73 -21.24 -2.46
N ALA A 140 -13.35 -20.85 -1.24
CA ALA A 140 -13.89 -21.43 0.00
C ALA A 140 -15.41 -21.24 0.11
N GLY A 141 -15.94 -20.05 -0.22
CA GLY A 141 -17.38 -19.77 -0.18
C GLY A 141 -18.19 -20.40 -1.33
N LYS A 142 -17.55 -21.08 -2.28
CA LYS A 142 -18.21 -21.82 -3.37
C LYS A 142 -18.26 -23.33 -3.12
N LEU A 143 -17.52 -23.82 -2.13
CA LEU A 143 -17.58 -25.21 -1.66
C LEU A 143 -18.73 -25.38 -0.66
#